data_AF-A0A7T2UN43-F1
#
_entry.id   AF-A0A7T2UN43-F1
#
_cell.length_a   1.000
_cell.length_b   1.000
_cell.length_c   1.000
_cell.angle_alpha   90.00
_cell.angle_beta   90.00
_cell.angle_gamma   90.00
#
_symmetry.space_group_name_H-M   'P 1'
#
loop_
_entity.id
_entity.type
_entity.pdbx_description
1 polymer ?
#
loop_
_entity_poly.entity_id
_entity_poly.type
_entity_poly.pdbx_seq_one_letter_code
_entity_poly.pdbx_strand_id
1 'polypeptide(L)'
;MTESKPIDKKLAQSDAFHSIKAEHTALNILNTHGWKPIHSPYYKDMISGKLRELDLAGRQIWCKNIGKHELIARIHIYVEIKSAPAFHILCAGET
;
A
#
# COMPACT_ATOMS: atom_id res chain seq x y z
N MET A 1 -32.05 10.80 -11.46
CA MET A 1 -31.01 9.87 -11.91
C MET A 1 -30.44 10.42 -13.21
N THR A 2 -29.28 11.05 -13.16
CA THR A 2 -28.60 11.56 -14.35
C THR A 2 -27.90 10.40 -15.05
N GLU A 3 -28.26 10.13 -16.29
CA GLU A 3 -27.58 9.13 -17.12
C GLU A 3 -26.10 9.53 -17.27
N SER A 4 -25.19 8.64 -16.90
CA SER A 4 -23.75 8.86 -17.04
C SER A 4 -23.38 8.93 -18.51
N LYS A 5 -22.50 9.88 -18.88
CA LYS A 5 -22.10 10.08 -20.27
C LYS A 5 -21.35 8.83 -20.77
N PRO A 6 -21.35 8.54 -22.09
CA PRO A 6 -20.68 7.36 -22.65
C PRO A 6 -19.20 7.23 -22.27
N ILE A 7 -18.53 8.36 -22.03
CA ILE A 7 -17.13 8.41 -21.61
C ILE A 7 -16.92 7.97 -20.16
N ASP A 8 -17.85 8.29 -19.25
CA ASP A 8 -17.77 7.90 -17.84
C ASP A 8 -17.85 6.38 -17.71
N LYS A 9 -18.70 5.74 -18.51
CA LYS A 9 -18.79 4.27 -18.58
C LYS A 9 -17.51 3.63 -19.11
N LYS A 10 -16.90 4.22 -20.15
CA LYS A 10 -15.62 3.72 -20.69
C LYS A 10 -14.48 3.86 -19.69
N LEU A 11 -14.42 5.00 -18.98
CA LEU A 11 -13.40 5.22 -17.96
C LEU A 11 -13.56 4.26 -16.78
N ALA A 12 -14.80 4.06 -16.30
CA ALA A 12 -15.09 3.16 -15.19
C ALA A 12 -14.78 1.68 -15.48
N GLN A 13 -14.69 1.29 -16.75
CA GLN A 13 -14.36 -0.06 -17.19
C GLN A 13 -12.89 -0.22 -17.60
N SER A 14 -12.10 0.85 -17.54
CA SER A 14 -10.69 0.82 -17.93
C SER A 14 -9.83 0.12 -16.88
N ASP A 15 -8.76 -0.54 -17.33
CA ASP A 15 -7.77 -1.17 -16.44
C ASP A 15 -7.16 -0.15 -15.46
N ALA A 16 -6.96 1.09 -15.91
CA ALA A 16 -6.45 2.17 -15.07
C ALA A 16 -7.40 2.49 -13.91
N PHE A 17 -8.72 2.56 -14.16
CA PHE A 17 -9.70 2.78 -13.09
C PHE A 17 -9.74 1.60 -12.11
N HIS A 18 -9.65 0.37 -12.63
CA HIS A 18 -9.61 -0.82 -11.77
C HIS A 18 -8.33 -0.88 -10.90
N SER A 19 -7.18 -0.49 -11.45
CA SER A 19 -5.91 -0.37 -10.70
C SER A 19 -6.04 0.63 -9.56
N ILE A 20 -6.43 1.87 -9.87
CA ILE A 20 -6.58 2.95 -8.88
C ILE A 20 -7.61 2.56 -7.81
N LYS A 21 -8.70 1.90 -8.21
CA LYS A 21 -9.71 1.40 -7.25
C LYS A 21 -9.12 0.34 -6.31
N ALA A 22 -8.28 -0.56 -6.82
CA ALA A 22 -7.61 -1.56 -5.99
C ALA A 22 -6.62 -0.91 -5.01
N GLU A 23 -5.83 0.05 -5.47
CA GLU A 23 -4.92 0.85 -4.65
C GLU A 23 -5.66 1.59 -3.53
N HIS A 24 -6.75 2.28 -3.86
CA HIS A 24 -7.62 2.92 -2.88
C HIS A 24 -8.24 1.94 -1.88
N THR A 25 -8.59 0.73 -2.33
CA THR A 25 -9.16 -0.30 -1.45
C THR A 25 -8.11 -0.76 -0.43
N ALA A 26 -6.89 -1.04 -0.87
CA ALA A 26 -5.79 -1.41 0.00
C ALA A 26 -5.39 -0.28 0.96
N LEU A 27 -5.36 0.98 0.47
CA LEU A 27 -5.13 2.16 1.30
C LEU A 27 -6.13 2.23 2.47
N ASN A 28 -7.41 2.02 2.17
CA ASN A 28 -8.48 2.04 3.19
C ASN A 28 -8.31 0.92 4.20
N ILE A 29 -7.99 -0.31 3.76
CA ILE A 29 -7.71 -1.44 4.65
C ILE A 29 -6.56 -1.09 5.61
N LEU A 30 -5.45 -0.58 5.09
CA LEU A 30 -4.30 -0.18 5.91
C LEU A 30 -4.65 0.94 6.89
N ASN A 31 -5.42 1.94 6.46
CA ASN A 31 -5.93 3.00 7.33
C ASN A 31 -6.78 2.43 8.48
N THR A 32 -7.75 1.57 8.17
CA THR A 32 -8.62 0.93 9.18
C THR A 32 -7.82 0.12 10.20
N HIS A 33 -6.70 -0.48 9.79
CA HIS A 33 -5.81 -1.23 10.67
C HIS A 33 -4.70 -0.38 11.33
N GLY A 34 -4.73 0.95 11.18
CA GLY A 34 -3.84 1.87 11.89
C GLY A 34 -2.41 1.97 11.34
N TRP A 35 -2.19 1.57 10.09
CA TRP A 35 -0.87 1.56 9.45
C TRP A 35 -0.39 2.92 8.93
N LYS A 36 -1.15 4.01 9.08
CA LYS A 36 -0.76 5.35 8.57
C LYS A 36 -0.20 5.31 7.13
N PRO A 37 -0.94 4.71 6.17
CA PRO A 37 -0.43 4.47 4.84
C PRO A 37 -0.26 5.77 4.02
N ILE A 38 0.67 5.73 3.07
CA ILE A 38 0.95 6.76 2.08
C ILE A 38 0.76 6.12 0.70
N HIS A 39 0.03 6.81 -0.18
CA HIS A 39 -0.18 6.40 -1.57
C HIS A 39 0.93 6.94 -2.47
N SER A 40 1.39 6.14 -3.42
CA SER A 40 2.37 6.56 -4.43
C SER A 40 3.69 7.14 -3.91
N PRO A 41 4.31 6.64 -2.81
CA PRO A 41 5.60 7.17 -2.38
C PRO A 41 6.71 6.81 -3.37
N TYR A 42 7.63 7.75 -3.56
CA TYR A 42 8.83 7.55 -4.37
C TYR A 42 10.03 7.13 -3.52
N TYR A 43 10.82 6.18 -4.02
CA TYR A 43 12.11 5.81 -3.45
C TYR A 43 13.20 5.84 -4.52
N LYS A 44 14.45 5.99 -4.08
CA LYS A 44 15.62 5.86 -4.94
C LYS A 44 16.10 4.41 -4.92
N ASP A 45 16.00 3.73 -6.04
CA ASP A 45 16.56 2.40 -6.24
C ASP A 45 18.08 2.47 -6.06
N MET A 46 18.62 1.69 -5.12
CA MET A 46 20.04 1.73 -4.77
C MET A 46 20.95 1.14 -5.85
N ILE A 47 20.43 0.26 -6.70
CA ILE A 47 21.18 -0.39 -7.78
C ILE A 47 21.21 0.50 -9.00
N SER A 48 20.04 0.96 -9.44
CA SER A 48 19.91 1.74 -10.68
C SER A 48 20.02 3.25 -10.48
N GLY A 49 19.92 3.74 -9.25
CA GLY A 49 19.91 5.17 -8.90
C GLY A 49 18.63 5.90 -9.33
N LYS A 50 17.67 5.22 -9.96
CA LYS A 50 16.43 5.80 -10.49
C LYS A 50 15.40 5.97 -9.39
N LEU A 51 14.59 7.02 -9.51
CA LEU A 51 13.38 7.15 -8.71
C LEU A 51 12.33 6.15 -9.21
N ARG A 52 11.75 5.41 -8.28
CA ARG A 52 10.67 4.45 -8.54
C ARG A 52 9.52 4.75 -7.59
N GLU A 53 8.32 4.55 -8.09
CA GLU A 53 7.09 4.65 -7.32
C GLU A 53 6.74 3.28 -6.75
N LEU A 54 6.18 3.27 -5.54
CA LEU A 54 5.47 2.14 -4.94
C LEU A 54 4.00 2.49 -4.90
N ASP A 55 3.11 1.50 -5.03
CA ASP A 55 1.68 1.76 -4.94
C ASP A 55 1.30 2.28 -3.54
N LEU A 56 1.76 1.59 -2.47
CA LEU A 56 1.53 2.01 -1.08
C LEU A 56 2.74 1.75 -0.19
N ALA A 57 2.92 2.59 0.83
CA ALA A 57 3.74 2.29 2.00
C ALA A 57 2.96 2.51 3.29
N GLY A 58 3.23 1.75 4.35
CA GLY A 58 2.59 1.89 5.66
C GLY A 58 3.60 1.78 6.79
N ARG A 59 3.28 2.39 7.93
CA ARG A 59 4.07 2.35 9.16
C ARG A 59 3.19 2.17 10.40
N GLN A 60 3.57 1.21 11.25
CA GLN A 60 2.98 1.07 12.58
C GLN A 60 4.07 0.91 13.65
N ILE A 61 3.74 1.31 14.88
CA ILE A 61 4.57 1.04 16.06
C ILE A 61 3.82 0.02 16.89
N TRP A 62 4.45 -1.11 17.18
CA TRP A 62 3.92 -2.15 18.05
C TRP A 62 4.65 -2.07 19.38
N CYS A 63 3.89 -1.98 20.46
CA CYS A 63 4.41 -1.99 21.82
C CYS A 63 3.91 -3.25 22.53
N LYS A 64 4.78 -3.96 23.24
CA LYS A 64 4.43 -5.12 24.06
C LYS A 64 5.18 -5.08 25.38
N ASN A 65 4.43 -5.10 26.49
CA ASN A 65 5.02 -5.21 27.82
C ASN A 65 5.42 -6.67 28.11
N ILE A 66 6.66 -6.87 28.55
CA ILE A 66 7.22 -8.17 28.95
C ILE A 66 7.84 -8.00 30.35
N GLY A 67 7.09 -8.38 31.38
CA GLY A 67 7.49 -8.16 32.77
C GLY A 67 7.61 -6.66 33.08
N LYS A 68 8.83 -6.22 33.42
CA LYS A 68 9.15 -4.81 33.70
C LYS A 68 9.68 -4.03 32.47
N HIS A 69 9.79 -4.69 31.31
CA HIS A 69 10.33 -4.10 30.10
C HIS A 69 9.21 -3.82 29.08
N GLU A 70 9.36 -2.74 28.30
CA GLU A 70 8.54 -2.46 27.12
C GLU A 70 9.34 -2.79 25.86
N LEU A 71 8.82 -3.70 25.04
CA LEU A 71 9.34 -3.98 23.71
C LEU A 71 8.64 -3.07 22.70
N ILE A 72 9.40 -2.32 21.93
CA ILE A 72 8.89 -1.43 20.87
C ILE A 72 9.45 -1.89 19.53
N ALA A 73 8.57 -2.19 18.58
CA ALA A 73 8.92 -2.51 17.20
C ALA A 73 8.32 -1.47 16.26
N ARG A 74 9.13 -0.90 15.37
CA ARG A 74 8.65 -0.05 14.27
C ARG A 74 8.59 -0.89 13.01
N ILE A 75 7.39 -1.07 12.49
CA ILE A 75 7.16 -1.90 11.31
C ILE A 75 6.84 -0.99 10.13
N HIS A 76 7.55 -1.21 9.04
CA HIS A 76 7.26 -0.61 7.74
C HIS A 76 6.79 -1.70 6.79
N ILE A 77 5.76 -1.41 6.01
CA ILE A 77 5.27 -2.27 4.93
C ILE A 77 5.35 -1.48 3.63
N TYR A 78 5.72 -2.17 2.56
CA TYR A 78 5.75 -1.64 1.20
C TYR A 78 4.91 -2.60 0.36
N VAL A 79 3.91 -2.07 -0.36
CA VAL A 79 2.91 -2.87 -1.04
C VAL A 79 2.88 -2.46 -2.50
N GLU A 80 3.04 -3.45 -3.36
CA GLU A 80 2.83 -3.37 -4.79
C GLU A 80 1.60 -4.21 -5.13
N ILE A 81 0.62 -3.60 -5.78
CA ILE A 81 -0.68 -4.17 -6.08
C ILE A 81 -0.64 -4.63 -7.53
N LYS A 82 -0.77 -5.95 -7.71
CA LYS A 82 -0.86 -6.58 -9.01
C LYS A 82 -2.20 -7.27 -9.15
N SER A 83 -2.72 -7.31 -10.37
CA SER A 83 -3.94 -8.06 -10.73
C SER A 83 -3.73 -9.59 -10.74
N ALA A 84 -2.53 -10.07 -10.40
CA ALA A 84 -2.21 -11.47 -10.38
C ALA A 84 -2.99 -12.22 -9.28
N PRO A 85 -3.47 -13.45 -9.55
CA PRO A 85 -4.27 -14.23 -8.59
C PRO A 85 -3.47 -14.76 -7.37
N ALA A 86 -2.16 -14.50 -7.31
CA ALA A 86 -1.30 -14.92 -6.22
C ALA A 86 -0.66 -13.70 -5.54
N PHE A 87 -0.58 -13.74 -4.21
CA PHE A 87 0.14 -12.75 -3.41
C PHE A 87 1.42 -13.37 -2.84
N HIS A 88 2.46 -12.55 -2.69
CA HIS A 88 3.68 -12.91 -2.00
C HIS A 88 3.88 -11.96 -0.83
N ILE A 89 4.05 -12.49 0.38
CA ILE A 89 4.43 -11.69 1.55
C ILE A 89 5.95 -11.78 1.68
N LEU A 90 6.64 -10.66 1.49
CA LEU A 90 8.07 -10.55 1.70
C LEU A 90 8.31 -9.89 3.07
N CYS A 91 8.83 -10.67 4.01
CA CYS A 91 9.25 -10.16 5.31
C CYS A 91 10.75 -9.86 5.28
N ALA A 92 11.12 -8.59 5.36
CA ALA A 92 12.49 -8.17 5.58
C ALA A 92 12.63 -7.70 7.04
N GLY A 93 13.53 -8.31 7.79
CA GLY A 93 13.95 -7.85 9.12
C GLY A 93 15.41 -7.44 9.06
N GLU A 94 15.72 -6.25 9.56
CA GLU A 94 17.09 -5.88 9.91
C GLU A 94 17.30 -6.24 11.38
N THR A 95 18.31 -7.07 11.65
CA THR A 95 18.79 -7.42 12.99
C THR A 95 19.79 -6.39 13.49
#